data_AF-A0A7Y5JLY3-F1
#
_entry.id   AF-A0A7Y5JLY3-F1
#
_cell.length_a   1.000
_cell.length_b   1.000
_cell.length_c   1.000
_cell.angle_alpha   90.00
_cell.angle_beta   90.00
_cell.angle_gamma   90.00
#
_symmetry.space_group_name_H-M   'P 1'
#
loop_
_entity.id
_entity.type
_entity.pdbx_description
1 polymer ?
#
loop_
_entity_poly.entity_id
_entity_poly.type
_entity_poly.pdbx_seq_one_letter_code
_entity_poly.pdbx_strand_id
1 'polypeptide(L)'
;MLEKAGGAVNPPLLLTRSAAFIAVGIALGYLFAPVPNVELVTATCFCAGYLLGFGAGVLCSIMIEALFAGFHPMGSSIGLMLVAQCLGMAGAGVLGTVCALLTRNRAKWLTAPLVTGFGILSTVWFDFLTNLAFPITAGFSLSQTAASFGLAAPFILIHLVSNTIIFLFAVSPALPKLVRMIENP
;
A
#
# COMPACT_ATOMS: atom_id res chain seq x y z
N MET A 1 3.37 -15.94 -1.88
CA MET A 1 3.46 -17.03 -2.89
C MET A 1 4.86 -17.65 -3.01
N LEU A 2 5.88 -17.19 -2.26
CA LEU A 2 7.21 -17.82 -2.23
C LEU A 2 7.36 -18.92 -1.18
N GLU A 3 6.46 -18.98 -0.20
CA GLU A 3 6.20 -20.17 0.61
C GLU A 3 5.19 -21.07 -0.12
N LYS A 4 5.63 -21.83 -1.12
CA LYS A 4 4.85 -23.02 -1.49
C LYS A 4 5.12 -24.09 -0.43
N ALA A 5 4.06 -24.77 -0.02
CA ALA A 5 4.08 -25.98 0.78
C ALA A 5 5.09 -27.00 0.25
N GLY A 6 6.33 -26.96 0.78
CA GLY A 6 7.43 -27.86 0.45
C GLY A 6 8.46 -27.39 -0.60
N GLY A 7 8.33 -26.17 -1.17
CA GLY A 7 9.33 -25.62 -2.10
C GLY A 7 10.18 -24.54 -1.41
N ALA A 8 11.49 -24.76 -1.31
CA ALA A 8 12.40 -23.79 -0.70
C ALA A 8 12.31 -22.42 -1.39
N VAL A 9 12.22 -21.34 -0.60
CA VAL A 9 12.30 -19.96 -1.10
C VAL A 9 13.61 -19.81 -1.87
N ASN A 10 13.55 -19.33 -3.12
CA ASN A 10 14.75 -18.97 -3.89
C ASN A 10 15.17 -17.54 -3.51
N PRO A 11 16.19 -17.35 -2.65
CA PRO A 11 16.47 -16.04 -2.08
C PRO A 11 16.89 -14.99 -3.13
N PRO A 12 17.73 -15.31 -4.14
CA PRO A 12 18.04 -14.39 -5.23
C PRO A 12 16.81 -13.88 -6.00
N LEU A 13 15.90 -14.79 -6.39
CA LEU A 13 14.71 -14.39 -7.15
C LEU A 13 13.76 -13.52 -6.33
N LEU A 14 13.59 -13.83 -5.04
CA LEU A 14 12.81 -13.01 -4.12
C LEU A 14 13.41 -11.62 -3.99
N LEU A 15 14.74 -11.51 -3.82
CA LEU A 15 15.43 -10.24 -3.71
C LEU A 15 15.23 -9.37 -4.97
N THR A 16 15.41 -9.95 -6.16
CA THR A 16 15.23 -9.22 -7.43
C THR A 16 13.80 -8.72 -7.60
N ARG A 17 12.80 -9.54 -7.26
CA ARG A 17 11.39 -9.15 -7.32
C ARG A 17 11.08 -8.03 -6.32
N SER A 18 11.58 -8.13 -5.10
CA SER A 18 11.42 -7.08 -4.09
C SER A 18 12.04 -5.75 -4.56
N ALA A 19 13.28 -5.78 -5.07
CA ALA A 19 13.94 -4.59 -5.59
C ALA A 19 13.15 -3.95 -6.75
N ALA A 20 12.63 -4.76 -7.67
CA ALA A 20 11.78 -4.28 -8.76
C ALA A 20 10.48 -3.65 -8.24
N PHE A 21 9.80 -4.28 -7.27
CA PHE A 21 8.59 -3.72 -6.65
C PHE A 21 8.88 -2.39 -5.95
N ILE A 22 10.00 -2.29 -5.24
CA ILE A 22 10.40 -1.04 -4.57
C ILE A 22 10.62 0.07 -5.59
N ALA A 23 11.39 -0.20 -6.65
CA ALA A 23 11.65 0.78 -7.71
C ALA A 23 10.36 1.25 -8.41
N VAL A 24 9.47 0.32 -8.76
CA VAL A 24 8.18 0.64 -9.38
C VAL A 24 7.30 1.45 -8.43
N GLY A 25 7.22 1.09 -7.15
CA GLY A 25 6.42 1.81 -6.17
C GLY A 25 6.85 3.26 -6.02
N ILE A 26 8.16 3.51 -5.94
CA ILE A 26 8.70 4.87 -5.85
C ILE A 26 8.42 5.66 -7.14
N ALA A 27 8.65 5.06 -8.31
CA ALA A 27 8.41 5.71 -9.60
C ALA A 27 6.92 6.07 -9.79
N LEU A 28 6.01 5.16 -9.43
CA LEU A 28 4.57 5.39 -9.50
C LEU A 28 4.09 6.42 -8.46
N GLY A 29 4.70 6.45 -7.27
CA GLY A 29 4.45 7.52 -6.29
C GLY A 29 4.80 8.88 -6.85
N TYR A 30 6.00 9.04 -7.42
CA TYR A 30 6.42 10.32 -8.00
C TYR A 30 5.66 10.72 -9.27
N LEU A 31 5.14 9.75 -10.03
CA LEU A 31 4.31 10.04 -11.21
C LEU A 31 3.07 10.87 -10.85
N PHE A 32 2.49 10.64 -9.66
CA PHE A 32 1.30 11.36 -9.20
C PHE A 32 1.58 12.40 -8.12
N ALA A 33 2.85 12.69 -7.78
CA ALA A 33 3.21 13.71 -6.80
C ALA A 33 2.56 15.10 -7.02
N PRO A 34 2.28 15.57 -8.25
CA PRO A 34 1.57 16.84 -8.47
C PRO A 34 0.06 16.80 -8.22
N VAL A 35 -0.54 15.61 -8.10
CA VAL A 35 -2.00 15.43 -7.94
C VAL A 35 -2.29 15.12 -6.47
N PRO A 36 -2.93 16.02 -5.72
CA PRO A 36 -3.18 15.80 -4.30
C PRO A 36 -3.99 14.52 -4.05
N ASN A 37 -3.51 13.69 -3.13
CA ASN A 37 -4.23 12.51 -2.62
C ASN A 37 -4.66 11.50 -3.70
N VAL A 38 -4.03 11.53 -4.87
CA VAL A 38 -4.12 10.46 -5.88
C VAL A 38 -2.75 9.84 -5.95
N GLU A 39 -2.64 8.57 -5.57
CA GLU A 39 -1.33 7.92 -5.46
C GLU A 39 -1.44 6.41 -5.74
N LEU A 40 -0.35 5.80 -6.20
CA LEU A 40 -0.28 4.38 -6.58
C LEU A 40 0.63 3.55 -5.66
N VAL A 41 1.24 4.18 -4.66
CA VAL A 41 2.01 3.56 -3.58
C VAL A 41 1.14 2.59 -2.79
N THR A 42 -0.06 2.98 -2.30
CA THR A 42 -0.95 2.04 -1.57
C THR A 42 -1.24 0.78 -2.39
N ALA A 43 -1.60 0.94 -3.67
CA ALA A 43 -1.85 -0.16 -4.59
C ALA A 43 -0.61 -1.04 -4.80
N THR A 44 0.58 -0.43 -4.92
CA THR A 44 1.84 -1.15 -5.13
C THR A 44 2.27 -1.93 -3.89
N CYS A 45 2.17 -1.33 -2.71
CA CYS A 45 2.43 -1.95 -1.40
C CYS A 45 1.49 -3.15 -1.18
N PHE A 46 0.20 -2.97 -1.46
CA PHE A 46 -0.78 -4.05 -1.43
C PHE A 46 -0.39 -5.20 -2.38
N CYS A 47 -0.01 -4.88 -3.62
CA CYS A 47 0.41 -5.89 -4.60
C CYS A 47 1.68 -6.62 -4.17
N ALA A 48 2.65 -5.93 -3.57
CA ALA A 48 3.86 -6.54 -3.01
C ALA A 48 3.48 -7.57 -1.91
N GLY A 49 2.59 -7.19 -1.00
CA GLY A 49 1.98 -8.10 -0.02
C GLY A 49 1.30 -9.31 -0.61
N TYR A 50 0.45 -9.08 -1.61
CA TYR A 50 -0.34 -10.12 -2.26
C TYR A 50 0.54 -11.13 -3.01
N LEU A 51 1.55 -10.64 -3.74
CA LEU A 51 2.36 -11.45 -4.67
C LEU A 51 3.59 -12.06 -3.98
N LEU A 52 4.29 -11.29 -3.13
CA LEU A 52 5.53 -11.76 -2.49
C LEU A 52 5.25 -12.47 -1.15
N GLY A 53 4.13 -12.16 -0.50
CA GLY A 53 3.77 -12.68 0.82
C GLY A 53 4.20 -11.75 1.96
N PHE A 54 3.97 -12.19 3.20
CA PHE A 54 4.02 -11.31 4.39
C PHE A 54 5.38 -10.61 4.56
N GLY A 55 6.47 -11.36 4.76
CA GLY A 55 7.76 -10.77 5.11
C GLY A 55 8.31 -9.84 4.03
N ALA A 56 8.37 -10.33 2.79
CA ALA A 56 8.85 -9.54 1.66
C ALA A 56 7.92 -8.36 1.32
N GLY A 57 6.61 -8.57 1.36
CA GLY A 57 5.63 -7.54 1.05
C GLY A 57 5.62 -6.39 2.05
N VAL A 58 5.71 -6.70 3.35
CA VAL A 58 5.84 -5.69 4.42
C VAL A 58 7.13 -4.91 4.25
N LEU A 59 8.27 -5.59 4.06
CA LEU A 59 9.55 -4.92 3.88
C LEU A 59 9.54 -4.02 2.64
N CYS A 60 9.02 -4.50 1.50
CA CYS A 60 8.88 -3.68 0.31
C CYS A 60 8.04 -2.44 0.58
N SER A 61 6.91 -2.58 1.26
CA SER A 61 5.99 -1.47 1.52
C SER A 61 6.62 -0.41 2.41
N ILE A 62 7.37 -0.82 3.45
CA ILE A 62 8.12 0.11 4.30
C ILE A 62 9.20 0.83 3.49
N MET A 63 9.95 0.11 2.64
CA MET A 63 11.02 0.71 1.84
C MET A 63 10.50 1.65 0.76
N ILE A 64 9.39 1.30 0.09
CA ILE A 64 8.73 2.18 -0.87
C ILE A 64 8.37 3.49 -0.18
N GLU A 65 7.66 3.42 0.95
CA GLU A 65 7.17 4.61 1.64
C GLU A 65 8.30 5.44 2.25
N ALA A 66 9.28 4.80 2.89
CA ALA A 66 10.42 5.50 3.46
C ALA A 66 11.19 6.31 2.41
N LEU A 67 11.34 5.76 1.21
CA LEU A 67 12.03 6.42 0.11
C LEU A 67 11.14 7.45 -0.59
N PHE A 68 9.87 7.15 -0.81
CA PHE A 68 8.91 8.06 -1.44
C PHE A 68 8.63 9.28 -0.56
N ALA A 69 8.20 9.08 0.68
CA ALA A 69 7.84 10.15 1.60
C ALA A 69 9.07 10.87 2.17
N GLY A 70 10.15 10.13 2.46
CA GLY A 70 11.38 10.70 3.02
C GLY A 70 12.14 11.58 2.03
N PHE A 71 12.03 11.33 0.73
CA PHE A 71 12.69 12.11 -0.32
C PHE A 71 11.71 12.83 -1.25
N HIS A 72 10.50 13.09 -0.76
CA HIS A 72 9.44 13.67 -1.57
C HIS A 72 9.81 15.08 -2.07
N PRO A 73 9.72 15.38 -3.39
CA PRO A 73 10.15 16.66 -3.97
C PRO A 73 9.44 17.89 -3.40
N MET A 74 8.19 17.72 -2.94
CA MET A 74 7.38 18.78 -2.35
C MET A 74 7.61 18.98 -0.84
N GLY A 75 8.54 18.22 -0.26
CA GLY A 75 8.87 18.27 1.17
C GLY A 75 8.95 16.88 1.80
N SER A 76 10.06 16.62 2.50
CA SER A 76 10.30 15.34 3.16
C SER A 76 9.45 15.14 4.41
N SER A 77 8.86 13.96 4.52
CA SER A 77 8.30 13.49 5.78
C SER A 77 9.43 13.07 6.74
N ILE A 78 9.33 13.45 8.01
CA ILE A 78 10.32 13.15 9.06
C ILE A 78 9.64 12.79 10.38
N GLY A 79 10.40 12.14 11.27
CA GLY A 79 9.96 11.84 12.64
C GLY A 79 8.73 10.94 12.70
N LEU A 80 7.79 11.27 13.61
CA LEU A 80 6.58 10.48 13.84
C LEU A 80 5.70 10.36 12.59
N MET A 81 5.67 11.41 11.76
CA MET A 81 4.89 11.42 10.52
C MET A 81 5.41 10.37 9.51
N LEU A 82 6.73 10.24 9.36
CA LEU A 82 7.34 9.22 8.51
C LEU A 82 7.09 7.81 9.06
N VAL A 83 7.18 7.64 10.38
CA VAL A 83 6.88 6.35 11.02
C VAL A 83 5.43 5.95 10.77
N ALA A 84 4.48 6.87 10.93
CA ALA A 84 3.06 6.59 10.69
C ALA A 84 2.78 6.22 9.23
N GLN A 85 3.40 6.92 8.29
CA GLN A 85 3.34 6.60 6.86
C GLN A 85 3.87 5.19 6.55
N CYS A 86 5.08 4.87 7.03
CA CYS A 86 5.68 3.54 6.85
C CYS A 86 4.81 2.42 7.47
N LEU A 87 4.21 2.66 8.64
CA LEU A 87 3.28 1.70 9.28
C LEU A 87 1.96 1.59 8.51
N GLY A 88 1.48 2.69 7.92
CA GLY A 88 0.33 2.71 7.02
C GLY A 88 0.57 1.81 5.81
N MET A 89 1.67 2.02 5.10
CA MET A 89 2.01 1.21 3.92
C MET A 89 2.38 -0.23 4.27
N ALA A 90 3.04 -0.48 5.40
CA ALA A 90 3.22 -1.83 5.93
C ALA A 90 1.87 -2.54 6.10
N GLY A 91 0.87 -1.83 6.65
CA GLY A 91 -0.50 -2.32 6.76
C GLY A 91 -1.12 -2.70 5.42
N ALA A 92 -0.93 -1.88 4.37
CA ALA A 92 -1.37 -2.21 3.02
C ALA A 92 -0.72 -3.52 2.51
N GLY A 93 0.59 -3.71 2.76
CA GLY A 93 1.29 -4.96 2.47
C GLY A 93 0.70 -6.16 3.22
N VAL A 94 0.40 -6.01 4.52
CA VAL A 94 -0.24 -7.08 5.31
C VAL A 94 -1.61 -7.43 4.74
N LEU A 95 -2.45 -6.42 4.46
CA LEU A 95 -3.78 -6.61 3.89
C LEU A 95 -3.72 -7.27 2.50
N GLY A 96 -2.70 -6.96 1.69
CA GLY A 96 -2.39 -7.66 0.46
C GLY A 96 -2.16 -9.15 0.67
N THR A 97 -1.32 -9.52 1.63
CA THR A 97 -1.08 -10.93 1.98
C THR A 97 -2.34 -11.62 2.46
N VAL A 98 -3.10 -11.00 3.37
CA VAL A 98 -4.37 -11.57 3.86
C VAL A 98 -5.35 -11.78 2.70
N CYS A 99 -5.48 -10.80 1.81
CA CYS A 99 -6.33 -10.92 0.64
C CYS A 99 -5.89 -12.10 -0.26
N ALA A 100 -4.59 -12.29 -0.49
CA ALA A 100 -4.06 -13.42 -1.25
C ALA A 100 -4.44 -14.77 -0.63
N LEU A 101 -4.40 -14.88 0.71
CA LEU A 101 -4.80 -16.10 1.42
C LEU A 101 -6.30 -16.39 1.25
N LEU A 102 -7.15 -15.37 1.30
CA LEU A 102 -8.61 -15.50 1.21
C LEU A 102 -9.12 -15.74 -0.20
N THR A 103 -8.42 -15.22 -1.20
CA THR A 103 -8.77 -15.33 -2.62
C THR A 103 -8.17 -16.56 -3.29
N ARG A 104 -7.25 -17.26 -2.61
CA ARG A 104 -6.65 -18.50 -3.09
C ARG A 104 -7.75 -19.53 -3.39
N ASN A 105 -7.70 -20.09 -4.60
CA ASN A 105 -8.67 -21.09 -5.10
C ASN A 105 -10.14 -20.61 -5.13
N ARG A 106 -10.39 -19.30 -5.04
CA ARG A 106 -11.74 -18.75 -5.20
C ARG A 106 -12.04 -18.46 -6.68
N ALA A 107 -13.32 -18.45 -7.02
CA ALA A 107 -13.77 -18.04 -8.34
C ALA A 107 -13.45 -16.56 -8.57
N LYS A 108 -13.12 -16.19 -9.82
CA LYS A 108 -12.68 -14.83 -10.19
C LYS A 108 -13.68 -13.73 -9.81
N TRP A 109 -14.98 -14.04 -9.84
CA TRP A 109 -16.04 -13.09 -9.47
C TRP A 109 -16.05 -12.76 -7.98
N LEU A 110 -15.50 -13.62 -7.11
CA LEU A 110 -15.30 -13.36 -5.68
C LEU A 110 -13.96 -12.63 -5.42
N THR A 111 -12.96 -12.81 -6.28
CA THR A 111 -11.65 -12.19 -6.11
C THR A 111 -11.70 -10.67 -6.28
N ALA A 112 -12.38 -10.15 -7.30
CA ALA A 112 -12.38 -8.70 -7.56
C ALA A 112 -13.03 -7.86 -6.44
N PRO A 113 -14.21 -8.23 -5.88
CA PRO A 113 -14.77 -7.54 -4.73
C PRO A 113 -13.87 -7.60 -3.49
N LEU A 114 -13.21 -8.74 -3.24
CA LEU A 114 -12.28 -8.87 -2.11
C LEU A 114 -11.05 -7.98 -2.30
N VAL A 115 -10.40 -8.00 -3.46
CA VAL A 115 -9.24 -7.15 -3.74
C VAL A 115 -9.61 -5.67 -3.59
N THR A 116 -10.77 -5.27 -4.11
CA THR A 116 -11.25 -3.88 -3.98
C THR A 116 -11.55 -3.52 -2.53
N GLY A 117 -12.27 -4.36 -1.79
CA GLY A 117 -12.59 -4.11 -0.38
C GLY A 117 -11.36 -4.01 0.52
N PHE A 118 -10.36 -4.87 0.30
CA PHE A 118 -9.10 -4.79 1.03
C PHE A 118 -8.25 -3.58 0.63
N GLY A 119 -8.34 -3.11 -0.63
CA GLY A 119 -7.72 -1.87 -1.07
C GLY A 119 -8.31 -0.63 -0.40
N ILE A 120 -9.64 -0.57 -0.32
CA ILE A 120 -10.37 0.46 0.44
C ILE A 120 -9.94 0.44 1.91
N LEU A 121 -9.88 -0.75 2.53
CA LEU A 121 -9.42 -0.90 3.92
C LEU A 121 -7.97 -0.42 4.11
N SER A 122 -7.10 -0.70 3.14
CA SER A 122 -5.70 -0.21 3.17
C SER A 122 -5.63 1.31 3.15
N THR A 123 -6.51 1.95 2.36
CA THR A 123 -6.60 3.42 2.27
C THR A 123 -7.09 4.01 3.60
N VAL A 124 -8.17 3.46 4.15
CA VAL A 124 -8.71 3.88 5.46
C VAL A 124 -7.67 3.73 6.57
N TRP A 125 -6.91 2.64 6.56
CA TRP A 125 -5.83 2.40 7.52
C TRP A 125 -4.74 3.46 7.44
N PHE A 126 -4.25 3.73 6.22
CA PHE A 126 -3.23 4.75 5.99
C PHE A 126 -3.71 6.14 6.39
N ASP A 127 -4.91 6.53 5.96
CA ASP A 127 -5.51 7.83 6.29
C ASP A 127 -5.68 7.99 7.80
N PHE A 128 -6.14 6.96 8.50
CA PHE A 128 -6.29 7.02 9.95
C PHE A 128 -4.96 7.31 10.66
N LEU A 129 -3.90 6.57 10.32
CA LEU A 129 -2.59 6.74 10.95
C LEU A 129 -1.96 8.10 10.65
N THR A 130 -2.03 8.56 9.40
CA THR A 130 -1.42 9.83 8.99
C THR A 130 -2.17 11.03 9.55
N ASN A 131 -3.51 10.99 9.57
CA ASN A 131 -4.31 12.05 10.18
C ASN A 131 -4.25 12.05 11.71
N LEU A 132 -3.88 10.93 12.35
CA LEU A 132 -3.55 10.92 13.77
C LEU A 132 -2.15 11.47 14.03
N ALA A 133 -1.16 11.10 13.21
CA ALA A 133 0.23 11.50 13.39
C ALA A 133 0.48 12.98 13.12
N PHE A 134 -0.24 13.59 12.17
CA PHE A 134 -0.11 15.01 11.81
C PHE A 134 -0.30 15.95 13.00
N PRO A 135 -1.47 15.97 13.67
CA PRO A 135 -1.71 16.90 14.77
C PRO A 135 -0.78 16.64 15.96
N ILE A 136 -0.42 15.38 16.24
CA ILE A 136 0.53 15.05 17.30
C ILE A 136 1.91 15.62 16.99
N THR A 137 2.38 15.46 15.75
CA THR A 137 3.68 16.01 15.30
C THR A 137 3.67 17.55 15.32
N ALA A 138 2.52 18.15 15.03
CA ALA A 138 2.32 19.60 15.07
C ALA A 138 2.13 20.18 16.49
N GLY A 139 2.08 19.34 17.52
CA GLY A 139 1.91 19.77 18.92
C GLY A 139 0.49 20.24 19.26
N PHE A 140 -0.51 19.76 18.54
CA PHE A 140 -1.91 20.14 18.76
C PHE A 140 -2.45 19.57 20.07
N SER A 141 -3.35 20.32 20.72
CA SER A 141 -4.15 19.80 21.83
C SER A 141 -5.12 18.72 21.36
N LEU A 142 -5.77 18.01 22.30
CA LEU A 142 -6.75 16.98 21.95
C LEU A 142 -7.95 17.54 21.19
N SER A 143 -8.43 18.74 21.54
CA SER A 143 -9.54 19.39 20.83
C SER A 143 -9.14 19.83 19.42
N GLN A 144 -7.93 20.36 19.25
CA GLN A 144 -7.38 20.71 17.94
C GLN A 144 -7.15 19.45 17.08
N THR A 145 -6.70 18.36 17.69
CA THR A 145 -6.56 17.04 17.05
C THR A 145 -7.91 16.56 16.52
N ALA A 146 -8.96 16.57 17.35
CA ALA A 146 -10.31 16.18 16.91
C ALA A 146 -10.83 17.08 15.77
N ALA A 147 -10.60 18.40 15.86
CA ALA A 147 -10.99 19.33 14.80
C ALA A 147 -10.24 19.08 13.47
N SER A 148 -8.98 18.66 13.54
CA SER A 148 -8.16 18.38 12.35
C SER A 148 -8.72 17.23 11.49
N PHE A 149 -9.35 16.23 12.10
CA PHE A 149 -10.02 15.15 11.37
C PHE A 149 -11.20 15.68 10.52
N GLY A 150 -11.92 16.69 11.01
CA GLY A 150 -12.98 17.35 10.24
C GLY A 150 -12.44 18.10 9.03
N LEU A 151 -11.29 18.77 9.19
CA LEU A 151 -10.61 19.48 8.10
C LEU A 151 -9.95 18.54 7.10
N ALA A 152 -9.54 17.34 7.53
CA ALA A 152 -8.97 16.31 6.67
C ALA A 152 -10.00 15.59 5.78
N ALA A 153 -11.30 15.69 6.11
CA ALA A 153 -12.35 14.92 5.44
C ALA A 153 -12.35 15.02 3.90
N PRO A 154 -12.16 16.21 3.27
CA PRO A 154 -12.09 16.29 1.81
C PRO A 154 -10.90 15.52 1.22
N PHE A 155 -9.74 15.56 1.87
CA PHE A 155 -8.53 14.86 1.43
C PHE A 155 -8.66 13.34 1.58
N ILE A 156 -9.23 12.90 2.70
CA ILE A 156 -9.58 11.49 2.95
C ILE A 156 -10.56 11.02 1.87
N LEU A 157 -11.59 11.83 1.55
CA LEU A 157 -12.57 11.44 0.54
C LEU A 157 -11.94 11.30 -0.85
N ILE A 158 -11.09 12.25 -1.26
CA ILE A 158 -10.36 12.16 -2.53
C ILE A 158 -9.50 10.90 -2.56
N HIS A 159 -8.76 10.62 -1.48
CA HIS A 159 -7.88 9.46 -1.41
C HIS A 159 -8.65 8.14 -1.46
N LEU A 160 -9.76 8.05 -0.73
CA LEU A 160 -10.62 6.88 -0.70
C LEU A 160 -11.27 6.61 -2.06
N VAL A 161 -11.81 7.65 -2.71
CA VAL A 161 -12.43 7.53 -4.03
C VAL A 161 -11.38 7.18 -5.09
N SER A 162 -10.22 7.83 -5.08
CA SER A 162 -9.14 7.56 -6.04
C SER A 162 -8.64 6.11 -5.91
N ASN A 163 -8.34 5.65 -4.69
CA ASN A 163 -7.94 4.27 -4.46
C ASN A 163 -9.05 3.27 -4.80
N THR A 164 -10.31 3.57 -4.50
CA THR A 164 -11.43 2.69 -4.90
C THR A 164 -11.43 2.48 -6.42
N ILE A 165 -11.27 3.55 -7.20
CA ILE A 165 -11.18 3.49 -8.66
C ILE A 165 -9.95 2.69 -9.09
N ILE A 166 -8.78 2.97 -8.52
CA ILE A 166 -7.52 2.26 -8.84
C ILE A 166 -7.66 0.76 -8.57
N PHE A 167 -8.18 0.38 -7.41
CA PHE A 167 -8.32 -1.03 -7.03
C PHE A 167 -9.35 -1.75 -7.89
N LEU A 168 -10.46 -1.09 -8.23
CA LEU A 168 -11.52 -1.66 -9.04
C LEU A 168 -11.09 -1.84 -10.50
N PHE A 169 -10.47 -0.82 -11.11
CA PHE A 169 -10.22 -0.78 -12.55
C PHE A 169 -8.79 -1.14 -12.96
N ALA A 170 -7.80 -1.00 -12.07
CA ALA A 170 -6.41 -1.33 -12.36
C ALA A 170 -5.95 -2.60 -11.63
N VAL A 171 -6.04 -2.62 -10.30
CA VAL A 171 -5.46 -3.73 -9.50
C VAL A 171 -6.23 -5.03 -9.70
N SER A 172 -7.56 -5.01 -9.51
CA SER A 172 -8.38 -6.23 -9.58
C SER A 172 -8.27 -6.95 -10.94
N PRO A 173 -8.27 -6.26 -12.10
CA PRO A 173 -8.07 -6.91 -13.39
C PRO A 173 -6.62 -7.34 -13.67
N ALA A 174 -5.62 -6.61 -13.15
CA ALA A 174 -4.21 -6.90 -13.40
C ALA A 174 -3.67 -8.07 -12.56
N LEU A 175 -4.13 -8.21 -11.32
CA LEU A 175 -3.57 -9.12 -10.33
C LEU A 175 -3.53 -10.59 -10.79
N PRO A 176 -4.58 -11.16 -11.43
CA PRO A 176 -4.52 -12.53 -11.95
C PRO A 176 -3.44 -12.75 -13.03
N LYS A 177 -3.13 -11.71 -13.82
CA LYS A 177 -2.06 -11.79 -14.83
C LYS A 177 -0.68 -11.76 -14.16
N LEU A 178 -0.49 -10.87 -13.18
CA LEU A 178 0.75 -10.77 -12.41
C LEU A 178 1.07 -12.06 -11.65
N VAL A 179 0.06 -12.67 -11.03
CA VAL A 179 0.21 -13.99 -10.37
C VAL A 179 0.76 -15.02 -11.36
N ARG A 180 0.16 -15.14 -12.55
CA ARG A 180 0.60 -16.10 -13.57
C ARG A 180 2.04 -15.87 -14.03
N MET A 181 2.44 -14.61 -14.21
CA MET A 181 3.82 -14.24 -14.60
C MET A 181 4.83 -14.57 -13.50
N ILE A 182 4.45 -14.42 -12.22
CA ILE A 182 5.33 -14.70 -11.08
C ILE A 182 5.46 -16.21 -10.82
N GLU A 183 4.40 -16.98 -11.08
CA GLU A 183 4.38 -18.44 -10.89
C GLU A 183 4.98 -19.24 -12.05
N ASN A 184 4.95 -18.70 -13.28
CA ASN A 184 5.56 -19.30 -14.47
C ASN A 184 6.62 -18.35 -15.05
N PRO A 185 7.78 -18.22 -14.38
CA PRO A 185 8.84 -17.31 -14.79
C PRO A 185 9.49 -17.68 -16.13
#